data_AF-A0A1G4ICN0-F1
#
_entry.id   AF-A0A1G4ICN0-F1
#
_cell.length_a   1.000
_cell.length_b   1.000
_cell.length_c   1.000
_cell.angle_alpha   90.00
_cell.angle_beta   90.00
_cell.angle_gamma   90.00
#
_symmetry.space_group_name_H-M   'P 1'
#
loop_
_entity.id
_entity.type
_entity.pdbx_description
1 polymer ?
#
loop_
_entity_poly.entity_id
_entity_poly.type
_entity_poly.pdbx_seq_one_letter_code
_entity_poly.pdbx_strand_id
1 'polypeptide(L)'
;MLKRTLTVLDQTYGPHKSYKYTYMPDPRKLAPIETTQRSEIVPQSIRPPTSYVPNHETFLERADIHRLRPTSDFKASFKDWNDLFTCDKRQLRVRGIPRMTRDAIRTAVQAFQNGNPPERFDTKEEWLYYKQFKTVDYSYRVIPELPEKYRPHQSGIDQAPLPDYREINKMPQWAECEERRQSKKTV
;
A
#
# COMPACT_ATOMS: atom_id res chain seq x y z
N MET A 1 -29.48 53.63 -49.35
CA MET A 1 -28.60 53.09 -50.41
C MET A 1 -27.18 52.96 -49.87
N LEU A 2 -26.63 51.75 -50.02
CA LEU A 2 -25.29 51.23 -49.72
C LEU A 2 -24.18 52.20 -49.24
N LYS A 3 -23.79 52.07 -47.96
CA LYS A 3 -22.46 52.45 -47.47
C LYS A 3 -21.45 51.41 -47.97
N ARG A 4 -20.64 51.78 -48.98
CA ARG A 4 -19.47 50.99 -49.40
C ARG A 4 -18.34 51.20 -48.39
N THR A 5 -18.23 50.32 -47.40
CA THR A 5 -17.02 50.22 -46.58
C THR A 5 -15.91 49.61 -47.42
N LEU A 6 -14.98 50.45 -47.88
CA LEU A 6 -13.73 50.03 -48.51
C LEU A 6 -12.91 49.27 -47.45
N THR A 7 -12.85 47.95 -47.57
CA THR A 7 -11.90 47.12 -46.82
C THR A 7 -10.51 47.39 -47.36
N VAL A 8 -9.78 48.30 -46.72
CA VAL A 8 -8.34 48.47 -46.94
C VAL A 8 -7.66 47.26 -46.29
N LEU A 9 -7.30 46.28 -47.10
CA LEU A 9 -6.45 45.17 -46.66
C LEU A 9 -5.05 45.73 -46.40
N ASP A 10 -4.62 45.64 -45.15
CA ASP A 10 -3.29 46.04 -44.70
C ASP A 10 -2.23 45.18 -45.39
N GLN A 11 -1.46 45.78 -46.30
CA GLN A 11 -0.44 45.12 -47.13
C GLN A 11 0.92 44.98 -46.41
N THR A 12 0.96 45.14 -45.08
CA THR A 12 2.22 45.09 -44.31
C THR A 12 2.66 43.67 -43.90
N TYR A 13 1.83 42.65 -44.10
CA TYR A 13 2.20 41.24 -43.84
C TYR A 13 3.06 40.65 -44.96
N GLY A 14 4.35 40.99 -44.96
CA GLY A 14 5.38 40.18 -45.63
C GLY A 14 5.63 38.86 -44.87
N PRO A 15 6.22 37.83 -45.51
CA PRO A 15 6.50 36.56 -44.84
C PRO A 15 7.49 36.76 -43.69
N HIS A 16 7.02 36.65 -42.45
CA HIS A 16 7.88 36.65 -41.27
C HIS A 16 8.82 35.42 -41.34
N LYS A 17 10.10 35.66 -41.64
CA LYS A 17 11.15 34.65 -41.44
C LYS A 17 11.30 34.43 -39.94
N SER A 18 10.64 33.42 -39.41
CA SER A 18 10.88 32.96 -38.04
C SER A 18 12.23 32.25 -38.01
N TYR A 19 13.27 32.93 -37.53
CA TYR A 19 14.53 32.28 -37.22
C TYR A 19 14.32 31.42 -35.98
N LYS A 20 14.01 30.13 -36.18
CA LYS A 20 14.07 29.14 -35.10
C LYS A 20 15.53 28.91 -34.76
N TYR A 21 16.02 29.57 -33.71
CA TYR A 21 17.25 29.17 -33.05
C TYR A 21 17.00 27.83 -32.35
N THR A 22 17.19 26.72 -33.07
CA THR A 22 17.25 25.40 -32.44
C THR A 22 18.63 25.23 -31.84
N TYR A 23 18.82 25.70 -30.60
CA TYR A 23 19.93 25.25 -29.80
C TYR A 23 19.72 23.75 -29.54
N MET A 24 20.39 22.90 -30.33
CA MET A 24 20.61 21.50 -29.96
C MET A 24 21.78 21.50 -28.98
N PRO A 25 21.57 21.22 -27.68
CA PRO A 25 22.68 21.05 -26.77
C PRO A 25 23.55 19.90 -27.29
N ASP A 26 24.84 20.17 -27.45
CA ASP A 26 25.82 19.17 -27.87
C ASP A 26 25.74 17.97 -26.92
N PRO A 27 25.43 16.76 -27.41
CA PRO A 27 25.23 15.58 -26.56
C PRO A 27 26.49 15.20 -25.78
N ARG A 28 27.66 15.72 -26.16
CA ARG A 28 28.93 15.53 -25.44
C ARG A 28 29.08 16.44 -24.22
N LYS A 29 28.30 17.52 -24.14
CA LYS A 29 28.28 18.47 -23.01
C LYS A 29 27.23 18.12 -21.96
N LEU A 30 26.35 17.18 -22.27
CA LEU A 30 25.46 16.60 -21.27
C LEU A 30 26.31 15.64 -20.43
N ALA A 31 26.53 16.00 -19.17
CA ALA A 31 27.04 15.04 -18.19
C ALA A 31 26.16 13.78 -18.27
N PRO A 32 26.72 12.56 -18.12
CA PRO A 32 25.92 11.35 -18.04
C PRO A 32 24.84 11.61 -16.99
N ILE A 33 23.57 11.54 -17.38
CA ILE A 33 22.47 11.58 -16.42
C ILE A 33 22.70 10.35 -15.56
N GLU A 34 23.18 10.55 -14.33
CA GLU A 34 23.24 9.48 -13.35
C GLU A 34 21.81 8.96 -13.25
N THR A 35 21.57 7.78 -13.83
CA THR A 35 20.26 7.16 -13.78
C THR A 35 20.10 6.65 -12.36
N THR A 36 19.69 7.53 -11.44
CA THR A 36 19.27 7.13 -10.10
C THR A 36 18.20 6.07 -10.28
N GLN A 37 18.49 4.87 -9.80
CA GLN A 37 17.50 3.81 -9.86
C GLN A 37 16.34 4.23 -8.96
N ARG A 38 15.10 3.97 -9.38
CA ARG A 38 13.91 4.35 -8.59
C ARG A 38 13.95 3.78 -7.16
N SER A 39 14.66 2.67 -6.95
CA SER A 39 14.96 2.05 -5.66
C SER A 39 15.84 2.90 -4.73
N GLU A 40 16.67 3.79 -5.27
CA GLU A 40 17.51 4.72 -4.50
C GLU A 40 16.70 5.95 -4.06
N ILE A 41 15.77 6.40 -4.90
CA ILE A 41 14.89 7.55 -4.62
C ILE A 41 13.79 7.19 -3.62
N VAL A 42 13.24 5.97 -3.72
CA VAL A 42 12.22 5.46 -2.81
C VAL A 42 12.68 4.10 -2.28
N PRO A 43 13.37 4.07 -1.13
CA PRO A 43 13.74 2.81 -0.51
C PRO A 43 12.45 2.02 -0.21
N GLN A 44 12.41 0.76 -0.64
CA GLN A 44 11.29 -0.12 -0.32
C GLN A 44 11.30 -0.38 1.19
N SER A 45 10.34 0.23 1.91
CA SER A 45 10.17 -0.02 3.34
C SER A 45 9.65 -1.44 3.54
N ILE A 46 10.53 -2.34 3.98
CA ILE A 46 10.14 -3.70 4.38
C ILE A 46 9.42 -3.60 5.72
N ARG A 47 8.15 -4.03 5.77
CA ARG A 47 7.45 -4.12 7.05
C ARG A 47 8.06 -5.24 7.90
N PRO A 48 8.27 -5.01 9.21
CA PRO A 48 8.78 -6.05 10.08
C PRO A 48 7.76 -7.20 10.19
N PRO A 49 8.23 -8.41 10.55
CA PRO A 49 7.33 -9.51 10.90
C PRO A 49 6.40 -9.12 12.06
N THR A 50 5.20 -9.67 12.06
CA THR A 50 4.22 -9.44 13.13
C THR A 50 4.09 -10.69 13.99
N SER A 51 3.52 -10.59 15.20
CA SER A 51 3.19 -11.78 15.99
C SER A 51 2.27 -12.74 15.24
N TYR A 52 1.41 -12.20 14.36
CA TYR A 52 0.55 -12.99 13.49
C TYR A 52 1.36 -13.72 12.41
N VAL A 53 2.36 -13.08 11.80
CA VAL A 53 3.23 -13.70 10.80
C VAL A 53 4.70 -13.48 11.18
N PRO A 54 5.28 -14.38 12.00
CA PRO A 54 6.61 -14.18 12.56
C PRO A 54 7.72 -14.46 11.54
N ASN A 55 7.52 -15.40 10.62
CA ASN A 55 8.56 -15.89 9.71
C ASN A 55 8.07 -15.95 8.26
N HIS A 56 9.03 -15.95 7.31
CA HIS A 56 8.72 -16.01 5.87
C HIS A 56 8.03 -17.33 5.49
N GLU A 57 8.35 -18.42 6.17
CA GLU A 57 7.69 -19.71 6.01
C GLU A 57 6.21 -19.63 6.37
N THR A 58 5.91 -19.10 7.56
CA THR A 58 4.53 -18.92 8.04
C THR A 58 3.73 -17.96 7.16
N PHE A 59 4.40 -16.99 6.55
CA PHE A 59 3.79 -16.09 5.57
C PHE A 59 3.35 -16.85 4.32
N LEU A 60 4.23 -17.67 3.75
CA LEU A 60 3.94 -18.44 2.55
C LEU A 60 2.91 -19.54 2.80
N GLU A 61 2.87 -20.14 3.99
CA GLU A 61 1.80 -21.06 4.38
C GLU A 61 0.43 -20.39 4.38
N ARG A 62 0.35 -19.19 4.94
CA ARG A 62 -0.92 -18.46 5.04
C ARG A 62 -1.35 -17.84 3.71
N ALA A 63 -0.38 -17.46 2.88
CA ALA A 63 -0.63 -17.02 1.52
C ALA A 63 -1.11 -18.17 0.61
N ASP A 64 -0.84 -19.43 0.99
CA ASP A 64 -1.26 -20.61 0.23
C ASP A 64 -2.72 -20.99 0.53
N ILE A 65 -3.63 -20.21 -0.03
CA ILE A 65 -5.06 -20.44 0.12
C ILE A 65 -5.49 -21.62 -0.77
N HIS A 66 -5.94 -22.70 -0.12
CA HIS A 66 -6.52 -23.89 -0.77
C HIS A 66 -5.63 -24.55 -1.84
N ARG A 67 -4.30 -24.36 -1.78
CA ARG A 67 -3.33 -24.87 -2.77
C ARG A 67 -3.63 -24.51 -4.23
N LEU A 68 -4.49 -23.50 -4.46
CA LEU A 68 -4.79 -23.01 -5.81
C LEU A 68 -3.57 -22.41 -6.48
N ARG A 69 -2.68 -21.83 -5.66
CA ARG A 69 -1.38 -21.31 -6.06
C ARG A 69 -0.40 -21.72 -4.96
N PRO A 70 0.26 -22.89 -5.08
CA PRO A 70 1.03 -23.49 -4.00
C PRO A 70 2.27 -22.64 -3.71
N THR A 71 2.11 -21.65 -2.85
CA THR A 71 3.22 -20.78 -2.40
C THR A 71 4.02 -21.45 -1.28
N SER A 72 3.39 -22.37 -0.55
CA SER A 72 4.00 -23.12 0.54
C SER A 72 5.09 -24.11 0.06
N ASP A 73 4.98 -24.66 -1.15
CA ASP A 73 6.00 -25.58 -1.69
C ASP A 73 7.36 -24.91 -1.91
N PHE A 74 7.39 -23.58 -2.02
CA PHE A 74 8.60 -22.80 -2.33
C PHE A 74 9.21 -22.10 -1.12
N LYS A 75 8.84 -22.47 0.11
CA LYS A 75 9.42 -21.87 1.34
C LYS A 75 10.94 -21.95 1.35
N ALA A 76 11.50 -23.12 1.05
CA ALA A 76 12.94 -23.36 1.02
C ALA A 76 13.69 -22.56 -0.06
N SER A 77 12.98 -21.92 -1.00
CA SER A 77 13.59 -21.05 -2.01
C SER A 77 13.95 -19.66 -1.48
N PHE A 78 13.52 -19.33 -0.26
CA PHE A 78 13.82 -18.06 0.40
C PHE A 78 14.66 -18.34 1.63
N LYS A 79 15.67 -17.49 1.87
CA LYS A 79 16.53 -17.63 3.06
C LYS A 79 15.89 -16.96 4.27
N ASP A 80 15.50 -15.69 4.08
CA ASP A 80 15.11 -14.79 5.16
C ASP A 80 13.84 -14.00 4.81
N TRP A 81 13.27 -13.37 5.84
CA TRP A 81 12.19 -12.40 5.66
C TRP A 81 12.56 -11.32 4.65
N ASN A 82 13.74 -10.72 4.79
CA ASN A 82 14.17 -9.66 3.88
C ASN A 82 14.29 -10.16 2.44
N ASP A 83 14.83 -11.36 2.23
CA ASP A 83 14.95 -11.97 0.90
C ASP A 83 13.59 -12.11 0.20
N LEU A 84 12.55 -12.53 0.93
CA LEU A 84 11.19 -12.63 0.39
C LEU A 84 10.64 -11.26 -0.07
N PHE A 85 10.87 -10.20 0.71
CA PHE A 85 10.31 -8.86 0.47
C PHE A 85 11.11 -8.03 -0.54
N THR A 86 12.40 -8.33 -0.74
CA THR A 86 13.25 -7.68 -1.75
C THR A 86 13.29 -8.42 -3.09
N CYS A 87 12.72 -9.63 -3.16
CA CYS A 87 12.85 -10.49 -4.33
C CYS A 87 12.12 -9.94 -5.56
N ASP A 88 12.90 -9.74 -6.62
CA ASP A 88 12.37 -9.30 -7.90
C ASP A 88 11.75 -10.44 -8.72
N LYS A 89 10.83 -10.09 -9.63
CA LYS A 89 10.17 -11.06 -10.53
C LYS A 89 11.17 -11.93 -11.31
N ARG A 90 12.33 -11.36 -11.65
CA ARG A 90 13.42 -12.06 -12.33
C ARG A 90 14.11 -13.05 -11.40
N GLN A 91 14.41 -12.67 -10.17
CA GLN A 91 15.04 -13.55 -9.18
C GLN A 91 14.13 -14.74 -8.84
N LEU A 92 12.82 -14.49 -8.67
CA LEU A 92 11.83 -15.55 -8.48
C LEU A 92 11.79 -16.54 -9.67
N ARG A 93 12.04 -16.07 -10.90
CA ARG A 93 12.12 -16.94 -12.10
C ARG A 93 13.35 -17.84 -12.04
N VAL A 94 14.49 -17.27 -11.66
CA VAL A 94 15.78 -17.99 -11.56
C VAL A 94 15.68 -19.10 -10.52
N ARG A 95 14.92 -18.89 -9.44
CA ARG A 95 14.62 -19.89 -8.41
C ARG A 95 13.67 -21.01 -8.85
N GLY A 96 13.22 -21.02 -10.11
CA GLY A 96 12.36 -22.07 -10.66
C GLY A 96 10.88 -21.94 -10.29
N ILE A 97 10.45 -20.83 -9.70
CA ILE A 97 9.06 -20.69 -9.23
C ILE A 97 8.11 -20.48 -10.44
N PRO A 98 7.02 -21.27 -10.57
CA PRO A 98 6.05 -21.14 -11.65
C PRO A 98 5.43 -19.75 -11.72
N ARG A 99 5.03 -19.32 -12.92
CA ARG A 99 4.50 -17.96 -13.16
C ARG A 99 3.33 -17.60 -12.22
N MET A 100 2.35 -18.49 -12.07
CA MET A 100 1.17 -18.25 -11.24
C MET A 100 1.54 -18.06 -9.76
N THR A 101 2.45 -18.88 -9.26
CA THR A 101 2.94 -18.80 -7.88
C THR A 101 3.76 -17.52 -7.65
N ARG A 102 4.59 -17.11 -8.61
CA ARG A 102 5.32 -15.84 -8.54
C ARG A 102 4.39 -14.64 -8.44
N ASP A 103 3.34 -14.62 -9.25
CA ASP A 103 2.37 -13.54 -9.22
C ASP A 103 1.62 -13.51 -7.89
N ALA A 104 1.25 -14.68 -7.33
CA ALA A 104 0.66 -14.76 -5.99
C ALA A 104 1.57 -14.26 -4.87
N ILE A 105 2.83 -14.71 -4.82
CA ILE A 105 3.80 -14.28 -3.81
C ILE A 105 3.95 -12.75 -3.86
N ARG A 106 4.10 -12.17 -5.04
CA ARG A 106 4.25 -10.72 -5.19
C ARG A 106 2.99 -9.96 -4.77
N THR A 107 1.80 -10.43 -5.15
CA THR A 107 0.54 -9.82 -4.70
C THR A 107 0.40 -9.89 -3.18
N ALA A 108 0.74 -11.03 -2.56
CA ALA A 108 0.68 -11.20 -1.11
C ALA A 108 1.68 -10.28 -0.40
N VAL A 109 2.93 -10.20 -0.87
CA VAL A 109 3.96 -9.32 -0.33
C VAL A 109 3.52 -7.85 -0.40
N GLN A 110 2.98 -7.43 -1.54
CA GLN A 110 2.47 -6.07 -1.71
C GLN A 110 1.26 -5.78 -0.79
N ALA A 111 0.35 -6.74 -0.63
CA ALA A 111 -0.78 -6.60 0.29
C ALA A 111 -0.31 -6.45 1.74
N PHE A 112 0.70 -7.22 2.15
CA PHE A 112 1.29 -7.12 3.48
C PHE A 112 1.99 -5.78 3.70
N GLN A 113 2.74 -5.28 2.72
CA GLN A 113 3.34 -3.94 2.75
C GLN A 113 2.28 -2.83 2.87
N ASN A 114 1.06 -3.06 2.38
CA ASN A 114 -0.07 -2.15 2.53
C ASN A 114 -0.80 -2.30 3.88
N GLY A 115 -0.39 -3.24 4.74
CA GLY A 115 -1.00 -3.48 6.05
C GLY A 115 -2.10 -4.54 6.05
N ASN A 116 -2.29 -5.27 4.95
CA ASN A 116 -3.25 -6.37 4.86
C ASN A 116 -2.51 -7.70 5.00
N PRO A 117 -2.51 -8.33 6.19
CA PRO A 117 -1.85 -9.62 6.38
C PRO A 117 -2.54 -10.74 5.61
N PRO A 118 -1.81 -11.81 5.23
CA PRO A 118 -2.42 -12.98 4.60
C PRO A 118 -3.35 -13.68 5.59
N GLU A 119 -4.62 -13.79 5.22
CA GLU A 119 -5.65 -14.43 6.03
C GLU A 119 -5.65 -15.94 5.82
N ARG A 120 -5.84 -16.69 6.91
CA ARG A 120 -6.04 -18.13 6.87
C ARG A 120 -7.55 -18.41 6.82
N PHE A 121 -7.98 -19.12 5.78
CA PHE A 121 -9.36 -19.61 5.66
C PHE A 121 -9.34 -21.11 5.89
N ASP A 122 -10.19 -21.61 6.78
CA ASP A 122 -10.26 -23.04 7.10
C ASP A 122 -11.06 -23.79 6.02
N THR A 123 -12.09 -23.16 5.45
CA THR A 123 -12.91 -23.74 4.38
C THR A 123 -12.84 -22.99 3.05
N LYS A 124 -13.10 -23.71 1.94
CA LYS A 124 -13.19 -23.11 0.61
C LYS A 124 -14.38 -22.17 0.49
N GLU A 125 -15.46 -22.47 1.20
CA GLU A 125 -16.69 -21.68 1.27
C GLU A 125 -16.45 -20.34 1.95
N GLU A 126 -15.72 -20.32 3.08
CA GLU A 126 -15.29 -19.09 3.76
C GLU A 126 -14.47 -18.19 2.82
N TRP A 127 -13.54 -18.79 2.05
CA TRP A 127 -12.74 -18.02 1.10
C TRP A 127 -13.58 -17.46 -0.06
N LEU A 128 -14.49 -18.27 -0.62
CA LEU A 128 -15.39 -17.82 -1.69
C LEU A 128 -16.32 -16.70 -1.21
N TYR A 129 -16.86 -16.87 -0.01
CA TYR A 129 -17.66 -15.86 0.68
C TYR A 129 -16.86 -14.57 0.84
N TYR A 130 -15.70 -14.64 1.49
CA TYR A 130 -14.83 -13.49 1.71
C TYR A 130 -14.44 -12.79 0.39
N LYS A 131 -14.10 -13.55 -0.64
CA LYS A 131 -13.77 -13.02 -1.97
C LYS A 131 -14.93 -12.27 -2.62
N GLN A 132 -16.15 -12.76 -2.44
CA GLN A 132 -17.36 -12.15 -3.00
C GLN A 132 -17.74 -10.84 -2.29
N PHE A 133 -17.50 -10.77 -0.98
CA PHE A 133 -17.93 -9.64 -0.15
C PHE A 133 -16.85 -8.58 0.13
N LYS A 134 -15.55 -8.91 0.08
CA LYS A 134 -14.47 -7.91 0.25
C LYS A 134 -14.42 -6.89 -0.89
N THR A 135 -14.91 -7.26 -2.08
CA THR A 135 -14.77 -6.45 -3.30
C THR A 135 -15.90 -5.44 -3.52
N VAL A 136 -16.94 -5.43 -2.69
CA VAL A 136 -18.11 -4.57 -2.90
C VAL A 136 -18.37 -3.76 -1.64
N ASP A 137 -18.43 -2.44 -1.82
CA ASP A 137 -18.67 -1.44 -0.79
C ASP A 137 -19.69 -1.93 0.26
N TYR A 138 -19.31 -1.76 1.53
CA TYR A 138 -19.97 -2.21 2.77
C TYR A 138 -21.40 -1.67 3.00
N SER A 139 -22.11 -1.21 1.98
CA SER A 139 -23.34 -0.43 2.18
C SER A 139 -24.61 -1.27 2.24
N TYR A 140 -24.76 -2.35 1.47
CA TYR A 140 -26.03 -3.09 1.48
C TYR A 140 -25.89 -4.54 1.05
N ARG A 141 -26.04 -5.49 1.97
CA ARG A 141 -26.75 -6.77 1.75
C ARG A 141 -26.90 -7.56 3.05
N VAL A 142 -28.12 -8.07 3.22
CA VAL A 142 -28.55 -9.01 4.26
C VAL A 142 -27.56 -10.18 4.27
N ILE A 143 -26.82 -10.29 5.37
CA ILE A 143 -25.86 -11.36 5.66
C ILE A 143 -26.68 -12.62 5.93
N PRO A 144 -26.56 -13.69 5.11
CA PRO A 144 -26.98 -15.00 5.57
C PRO A 144 -26.12 -15.33 6.79
N GLU A 145 -26.79 -15.56 7.92
CA GLU A 145 -26.24 -15.82 9.24
C GLU A 145 -24.94 -16.66 9.13
N LEU A 146 -23.77 -16.04 9.38
CA LEU A 146 -22.49 -16.76 9.50
C LEU A 146 -22.64 -17.87 10.56
N PRO A 147 -21.87 -18.98 10.48
CA PRO A 147 -21.74 -19.90 11.61
C PRO A 147 -21.36 -19.13 12.88
N GLU A 148 -21.95 -19.50 14.02
CA GLU A 148 -21.86 -18.76 15.30
C GLU A 148 -20.43 -18.40 15.73
N LYS A 149 -19.43 -19.18 15.31
CA LYS A 149 -17.99 -18.94 15.54
C LYS A 149 -17.48 -17.60 15.00
N TYR A 150 -18.13 -17.02 13.99
CA TYR A 150 -17.74 -15.75 13.38
C TYR A 150 -18.70 -14.59 13.71
N ARG A 151 -19.46 -14.74 14.80
CA ARG A 151 -20.40 -13.72 15.30
C ARG A 151 -19.94 -13.25 16.68
N PRO A 152 -18.83 -12.48 16.77
CA PRO A 152 -18.28 -12.06 18.06
C PRO A 152 -19.30 -11.30 18.93
N HIS A 153 -20.31 -10.70 18.31
CA HIS A 153 -21.37 -9.92 18.96
C HIS A 153 -22.55 -10.76 19.50
N GLN A 154 -22.62 -12.07 19.22
CA GLN A 154 -23.69 -12.96 19.70
C GLN A 154 -23.24 -13.89 20.83
N SER A 155 -21.95 -13.94 21.15
CA SER A 155 -21.37 -14.81 22.19
C SER A 155 -21.44 -14.24 23.62
N GLY A 156 -22.29 -13.24 23.87
CA GLY A 156 -22.52 -12.72 25.23
C GLY A 156 -21.31 -12.06 25.92
N ILE A 157 -20.27 -11.69 25.17
CA ILE A 157 -19.20 -10.81 25.65
C ILE A 157 -19.24 -9.57 24.76
N ASP A 158 -20.21 -8.72 25.07
CA ASP A 158 -20.41 -7.43 24.42
C ASP A 158 -19.24 -6.51 24.77
N GLN A 159 -18.46 -6.18 23.74
CA GLN A 159 -17.42 -5.14 23.76
C GLN A 159 -16.16 -5.51 24.56
N ALA A 160 -14.99 -5.13 24.03
CA ALA A 160 -13.84 -4.91 24.89
C ALA A 160 -14.29 -3.96 26.01
N PRO A 161 -13.88 -4.16 27.29
CA PRO A 161 -14.26 -3.25 28.35
C PRO A 161 -13.93 -1.84 27.88
N LEU A 162 -14.95 -0.97 27.86
CA LEU A 162 -14.78 0.44 27.54
C LEU A 162 -13.58 0.92 28.37
N PRO A 163 -12.54 1.49 27.75
CA PRO A 163 -11.42 2.00 28.51
C PRO A 163 -12.00 2.99 29.53
N ASP A 164 -11.61 2.86 30.80
CA ASP A 164 -12.16 3.73 31.84
C ASP A 164 -11.73 5.17 31.54
N TYR A 165 -12.61 5.92 30.87
CA TYR A 165 -12.35 7.29 30.46
C TYR A 165 -12.08 8.22 31.65
N ARG A 166 -12.39 7.76 32.88
CA ARG A 166 -12.02 8.45 34.13
C ARG A 166 -10.52 8.40 34.40
N GLU A 167 -9.81 7.37 33.94
CA GLU A 167 -8.36 7.28 34.07
C GLU A 167 -7.63 8.01 32.95
N ILE A 168 -8.20 8.01 31.74
CA ILE A 168 -7.62 8.68 30.56
C ILE A 168 -7.70 10.21 30.68
N ASN A 169 -8.74 10.75 31.32
CA ASN A 169 -8.90 12.19 31.56
C ASN A 169 -8.12 12.72 32.78
N LYS A 170 -7.29 11.89 33.44
CA LYS A 170 -6.42 12.40 34.51
C LYS A 170 -5.32 13.26 33.89
N MET A 171 -5.09 14.42 34.49
CA MET A 171 -3.99 15.29 34.09
C MET A 171 -2.68 14.50 34.24
N PRO A 172 -1.81 14.45 33.22
CA PRO A 172 -0.57 13.70 33.33
C PRO A 172 0.31 14.31 34.43
N GLN A 173 1.05 13.47 35.16
CA GLN A 173 1.81 13.86 36.35
C GLN A 173 2.79 15.03 36.12
N TRP A 174 3.35 15.15 34.92
CA TRP A 174 4.24 16.27 34.57
C TRP A 174 3.50 17.60 34.58
N ALA A 175 2.24 17.65 34.15
CA ALA A 175 1.42 18.85 34.14
C ALA A 175 0.98 19.25 35.56
N GLU A 176 0.68 18.27 36.43
CA GLU A 176 0.43 18.54 37.85
C GLU A 176 1.65 19.14 38.57
N CYS A 177 2.86 18.65 38.25
CA CYS A 177 4.10 19.20 38.77
C CYS A 177 4.37 20.62 38.27
N GLU A 178 4.05 20.92 37.01
CA GLU A 178 4.22 22.23 36.39
C GLU A 178 3.27 23.28 37.02
N GLU A 179 1.99 22.95 37.22
CA GLU A 179 0.98 23.76 37.91
C GLU A 179 1.39 24.08 39.36
N ARG A 180 1.89 23.08 40.10
CA ARG A 180 2.42 23.26 41.46
C ARG A 180 3.68 24.14 41.48
N ARG A 181 4.50 24.08 40.44
CA ARG A 181 5.69 24.92 40.28
C ARG A 181 5.30 26.37 39.98
N GLN A 182 4.28 26.59 39.14
CA GLN A 182 3.79 27.91 38.80
C GLN A 182 3.07 28.59 39.96
N SER A 183 2.21 27.88 40.69
CA SER A 183 1.50 28.43 41.86
C SER A 183 2.43 28.82 43.02
N LYS A 184 3.62 28.22 43.12
CA LYS A 184 4.67 28.62 44.07
C LYS A 184 5.50 29.83 43.63
N LYS A 185 5.43 30.24 42.36
CA LYS A 185 6.14 31.41 41.82
C LYS A 185 5.32 32.69 41.89
N THR A 186 4.00 32.57 42.05
CA THR A 186 3.05 33.69 42.10
C THR A 186 2.65 34.10 43.51
N VAL A 187 3.34 33.57 44.54
CA VAL A 187 3.33 34.06 45.93
C VAL A 187 4.71 34.65 46.22
#